data_AF-A0A2T7TAY3-F1
#
_entry.id   AF-A0A2T7TAY3-F1
#
_cell.length_a   1.000
_cell.length_b   1.000
_cell.length_c   1.000
_cell.angle_alpha   90.00
_cell.angle_beta   90.00
_cell.angle_gamma   90.00
#
_symmetry.space_group_name_H-M   'P 1'
#
loop_
_entity.id
_entity.type
_entity.pdbx_description
1 polymer ?
#
loop_
_entity_poly.entity_id
_entity_poly.type
_entity_poly.pdbx_seq_one_letter_code
_entity_poly.pdbx_strand_id
1 'polypeptide(L)'
;MHAPPLASPVFRRPSPARRRPARRRGLAASLAATLIASLLLLIPGTSAQAAPTLLSQGKPVTASSQENAGTPATGAVDGDNGTRWSSAASDPQWIQVDLGATAAISQIVLRWETAYATAYRVEFSTNGTSWTTAYSTTTGPGGTETLTVSGNARYVRMYGTARATQWGYSLWEFQVFGGTSGGSDPIPGGGDLGPNVVVFDPSTPNIQGRLDEIFRQQESAQFGSGRYQLLFKPGTYNNINAQLGFYTSISGLGLS
;
A
#
# COMPACT_ATOMS: atom_id res chain seq x y z
N MET A 1 -37.83 -59.04 -93.20
CA MET A 1 -39.08 -58.38 -93.62
C MET A 1 -38.92 -56.88 -93.40
N HIS A 2 -39.47 -56.12 -94.34
CA HIS A 2 -39.30 -54.70 -94.66
C HIS A 2 -39.91 -53.73 -93.62
N ALA A 3 -39.24 -52.60 -93.32
CA ALA A 3 -39.78 -51.21 -93.30
C ALA A 3 -38.79 -50.18 -92.68
N PRO A 4 -38.56 -48.99 -93.29
CA PRO A 4 -37.89 -47.80 -92.72
C PRO A 4 -38.96 -46.72 -92.35
N PRO A 5 -38.74 -45.37 -92.14
CA PRO A 5 -37.51 -44.53 -92.15
C PRO A 5 -37.42 -43.34 -91.10
N LEU A 6 -36.26 -42.65 -91.10
CA LEU A 6 -35.95 -41.19 -90.97
C LEU A 6 -36.25 -40.29 -89.72
N ALA A 7 -35.22 -39.48 -89.44
CA ALA A 7 -35.19 -38.04 -89.02
C ALA A 7 -35.02 -37.62 -87.52
N SER A 8 -33.96 -36.83 -87.30
CA SER A 8 -33.57 -35.97 -86.15
C SER A 8 -34.57 -34.80 -85.92
N PRO A 9 -34.31 -33.72 -85.13
CA PRO A 9 -33.37 -33.40 -84.02
C PRO A 9 -34.05 -32.60 -82.84
N VAL A 10 -33.24 -31.94 -81.99
CA VAL A 10 -33.47 -30.65 -81.26
C VAL A 10 -33.68 -30.67 -79.73
N PHE A 11 -32.59 -30.25 -79.06
CA PHE A 11 -32.46 -29.33 -77.91
C PHE A 11 -33.70 -28.88 -77.12
N ARG A 12 -33.59 -28.96 -75.78
CA ARG A 12 -33.88 -27.85 -74.84
C ARG A 12 -33.15 -28.06 -73.50
N ARG A 13 -32.25 -27.13 -73.16
CA ARG A 13 -31.85 -26.83 -71.76
C ARG A 13 -32.86 -25.80 -71.21
N PRO A 14 -33.20 -25.78 -69.91
CA PRO A 14 -32.42 -24.96 -68.94
C PRO A 14 -32.39 -25.55 -67.52
N SER A 15 -31.23 -25.61 -66.86
CA SER A 15 -30.73 -24.65 -65.85
C SER A 15 -30.93 -25.11 -64.39
N PRO A 16 -30.04 -24.72 -63.46
CA PRO A 16 -29.65 -25.56 -62.34
C PRO A 16 -30.17 -25.06 -60.98
N ALA A 17 -30.30 -25.97 -60.01
CA ALA A 17 -30.49 -25.60 -58.61
C ALA A 17 -29.58 -26.43 -57.68
N ARG A 18 -28.60 -25.71 -57.16
CA ARG A 18 -27.58 -26.00 -56.16
C ARG A 18 -28.15 -26.73 -54.93
N ARG A 19 -27.52 -27.83 -54.48
CA ARG A 19 -27.65 -28.33 -53.10
C ARG A 19 -26.31 -28.81 -52.53
N ARG A 20 -26.12 -28.40 -51.27
CA ARG A 20 -24.99 -28.59 -50.35
C ARG A 20 -24.61 -30.06 -50.16
N PRO A 21 -23.38 -30.39 -49.76
CA PRO A 21 -23.14 -31.62 -49.03
C PRO A 21 -22.91 -31.39 -47.55
N ALA A 22 -23.51 -32.31 -46.81
CA ALA A 22 -23.42 -32.49 -45.38
C ALA A 22 -22.15 -33.23 -44.96
N ARG A 23 -21.96 -33.16 -43.65
CA ARG A 23 -20.91 -33.67 -42.76
C ARG A 23 -20.70 -35.20 -42.77
N ARG A 24 -19.45 -35.57 -42.38
CA ARG A 24 -18.96 -36.81 -41.69
C ARG A 24 -18.73 -38.03 -42.63
N ARG A 25 -17.71 -38.89 -42.50
CA ARG A 25 -16.94 -39.46 -41.36
C ARG A 25 -15.57 -39.98 -41.85
N GLY A 26 -14.61 -40.18 -40.96
CA GLY A 26 -13.47 -41.09 -41.18
C GLY A 26 -12.27 -40.84 -40.27
N LEU A 27 -12.14 -41.64 -39.21
CA LEU A 27 -10.93 -41.73 -38.37
C LEU A 27 -9.83 -42.51 -39.11
N ALA A 28 -8.57 -42.06 -39.01
CA ALA A 28 -7.40 -42.94 -38.93
C ALA A 28 -6.21 -42.16 -38.33
N ALA A 29 -5.54 -42.81 -37.39
CA ALA A 29 -4.51 -42.30 -36.50
C ALA A 29 -3.14 -42.12 -37.19
N SER A 30 -2.26 -41.30 -36.59
CA SER A 30 -0.86 -41.68 -36.27
C SER A 30 -0.18 -40.58 -35.45
N LEU A 31 0.52 -41.00 -34.39
CA LEU A 31 1.26 -40.17 -33.43
C LEU A 31 2.41 -39.40 -34.08
N ALA A 32 2.57 -38.14 -33.71
CA ALA A 32 3.87 -37.49 -33.61
C ALA A 32 3.78 -36.40 -32.52
N ALA A 33 4.14 -36.78 -31.28
CA ALA A 33 4.38 -35.84 -30.21
C ALA A 33 5.76 -35.22 -30.41
N THR A 34 5.82 -33.98 -30.90
CA THR A 34 7.02 -33.13 -30.84
C THR A 34 6.65 -31.83 -30.15
N LEU A 35 7.33 -31.57 -29.04
CA LEU A 35 7.23 -30.40 -28.18
C LEU A 35 7.20 -29.09 -28.99
N ILE A 36 6.15 -28.29 -28.81
CA ILE A 36 6.23 -26.85 -29.04
C ILE A 36 6.74 -26.24 -27.73
N ALA A 37 8.07 -26.15 -27.61
CA ALA A 37 8.69 -25.21 -26.69
C ALA A 37 8.80 -23.85 -27.39
N SER A 38 8.59 -22.79 -26.63
CA SER A 38 8.85 -21.37 -26.96
C SER A 38 7.64 -20.55 -27.42
N LEU A 39 6.82 -20.16 -26.45
CA LEU A 39 6.31 -18.78 -26.39
C LEU A 39 6.20 -18.35 -24.92
N LEU A 40 7.32 -17.95 -24.32
CA LEU A 40 7.25 -17.10 -23.12
C LEU A 40 7.01 -15.67 -23.64
N LEU A 41 5.75 -15.24 -23.57
CA LEU A 41 5.37 -13.85 -23.72
C LEU A 41 6.15 -13.00 -22.70
N LEU A 42 6.77 -11.90 -23.16
CA LEU A 42 7.15 -10.77 -22.31
C LEU A 42 5.86 -10.21 -21.69
N ILE A 43 5.47 -10.74 -20.53
CA ILE A 43 4.54 -10.05 -19.64
C ILE A 43 5.44 -9.08 -18.88
N PRO A 44 5.37 -7.75 -19.07
CA PRO A 44 5.97 -6.84 -18.10
C PRO A 44 5.34 -7.21 -16.76
N GLY A 45 6.16 -7.73 -15.85
CA GLY A 45 5.71 -8.05 -14.50
C GLY A 45 5.13 -6.78 -13.92
N THR A 46 3.81 -6.70 -13.80
CA THR A 46 3.20 -5.75 -12.90
C THR A 46 3.75 -6.14 -11.54
N SER A 47 4.70 -5.37 -11.02
CA SER A 47 5.14 -5.49 -9.64
C SER A 47 3.87 -5.60 -8.81
N ALA A 48 3.69 -6.71 -8.10
CA ALA A 48 2.58 -6.86 -7.19
C ALA A 48 2.75 -5.79 -6.11
N GLN A 49 2.09 -4.65 -6.27
CA GLN A 49 2.08 -3.60 -5.27
C GLN A 49 1.26 -4.16 -4.11
N ALA A 50 1.95 -4.52 -3.02
CA ALA A 50 1.29 -4.90 -1.78
C ALA A 50 0.28 -3.81 -1.42
N ALA A 51 -0.90 -4.22 -0.94
CA ALA A 51 -1.92 -3.27 -0.51
C ALA A 51 -1.29 -2.29 0.52
N PRO A 52 -1.60 -0.98 0.44
CA PRO A 52 -1.11 -0.01 1.40
C PRO A 52 -1.38 -0.47 2.84
N THR A 53 -0.35 -0.45 3.70
CA THR A 53 -0.48 -0.87 5.10
C THR A 53 -1.13 0.24 5.91
N LEU A 54 -2.06 -0.09 6.82
CA LEU A 54 -2.63 0.88 7.76
C LEU A 54 -1.61 1.23 8.84
N LEU A 55 -1.15 2.48 8.86
CA LEU A 55 -0.08 2.97 9.72
C LEU A 55 -0.57 3.70 10.96
N SER A 56 -1.78 4.26 10.94
CA SER A 56 -2.29 5.13 12.03
C SER A 56 -2.97 4.39 13.17
N GLN A 57 -3.40 3.14 12.99
CA GLN A 57 -4.19 2.45 14.00
C GLN A 57 -3.40 2.25 15.31
N GLY A 58 -4.02 2.59 16.43
CA GLY A 58 -3.46 2.53 17.78
C GLY A 58 -2.29 3.49 18.03
N LYS A 59 -2.00 4.42 17.12
CA LYS A 59 -0.89 5.35 17.24
C LYS A 59 -1.21 6.51 18.19
N PRO A 60 -0.19 7.14 18.79
CA PRO A 60 -0.37 8.37 19.55
C PRO A 60 -1.05 9.44 18.68
N VAL A 61 -2.08 10.06 19.23
CA VAL A 61 -2.88 11.08 18.56
C VAL A 61 -3.13 12.25 19.49
N THR A 62 -3.01 13.46 18.96
CA THR A 62 -3.34 14.71 19.66
C THR A 62 -4.30 15.52 18.81
N ALA A 63 -5.03 16.44 19.44
CA ALA A 63 -5.96 17.33 18.75
C ALA A 63 -5.91 18.72 19.37
N SER A 64 -6.37 19.73 18.63
CA SER A 64 -6.52 21.10 19.14
C SER A 64 -7.53 21.20 20.27
N SER A 65 -8.55 20.34 20.25
CA SER A 65 -9.58 20.27 21.28
C SER A 65 -10.33 18.94 21.20
N GLN A 66 -11.20 18.73 22.19
CA GLN A 66 -12.23 17.70 22.18
C GLN A 66 -13.54 18.29 22.70
N GLU A 67 -14.67 17.84 22.16
CA GLU A 67 -16.00 18.30 22.57
C GLU A 67 -16.28 17.95 24.03
N ASN A 68 -16.00 16.71 24.42
CA ASN A 68 -16.12 16.21 25.78
C ASN A 68 -15.26 14.93 25.99
N ALA A 69 -15.36 14.29 27.15
CA ALA A 69 -14.58 13.10 27.49
C ALA A 69 -14.98 11.84 26.68
N GLY A 70 -16.21 11.78 26.15
CA GLY A 70 -16.73 10.66 25.36
C GLY A 70 -16.34 10.69 23.89
N THR A 71 -15.70 11.76 23.40
CA THR A 71 -15.25 11.90 22.02
C THR A 71 -13.75 12.24 21.93
N PRO A 72 -12.87 11.44 22.55
CA PRO A 72 -11.45 11.72 22.62
C PRO A 72 -10.77 11.58 21.24
N ALA A 73 -9.60 12.20 21.07
CA ALA A 73 -8.82 12.09 19.83
C ALA A 73 -8.48 10.62 19.46
N THR A 74 -8.27 9.77 20.47
CA THR A 74 -8.01 8.33 20.31
C THR A 74 -9.13 7.59 19.60
N GLY A 75 -10.37 8.08 19.70
CA GLY A 75 -11.53 7.50 19.05
C GLY A 75 -11.53 7.64 17.52
N ALA A 76 -10.55 8.33 16.93
CA ALA A 76 -10.39 8.39 15.47
C ALA A 76 -9.27 7.47 14.96
N VAL A 77 -8.61 6.68 15.81
CA VAL A 77 -7.50 5.80 15.41
C VAL A 77 -7.55 4.44 16.11
N ASP A 78 -8.65 4.09 16.77
CA ASP A 78 -8.78 2.84 17.52
C ASP A 78 -9.24 1.65 16.65
N GLY A 79 -9.80 1.91 15.47
CA GLY A 79 -10.33 0.91 14.54
C GLY A 79 -11.76 0.50 14.88
N ASP A 80 -12.45 1.22 15.76
CA ASP A 80 -13.85 0.99 16.11
C ASP A 80 -14.75 2.04 15.44
N ASN A 81 -15.62 1.59 14.54
CA ASN A 81 -16.54 2.48 13.82
C ASN A 81 -17.67 3.05 14.70
N GLY A 82 -17.76 2.66 15.97
CA GLY A 82 -18.71 3.16 16.96
C GLY A 82 -18.16 4.27 17.85
N THR A 83 -16.85 4.53 17.83
CA THR A 83 -16.18 5.58 18.60
C THR A 83 -15.66 6.68 17.66
N ARG A 84 -15.51 7.90 18.18
CA ARG A 84 -15.09 9.04 17.35
C ARG A 84 -14.34 10.09 18.14
N TRP A 85 -13.51 10.83 17.43
CA TRP A 85 -13.11 12.17 17.88
C TRP A 85 -14.18 13.20 17.49
N SER A 86 -14.39 14.20 18.35
CA SER A 86 -15.16 15.40 18.05
C SER A 86 -14.43 16.60 18.64
N SER A 87 -14.31 17.68 17.88
CA SER A 87 -13.68 18.93 18.34
C SER A 87 -14.69 19.90 18.95
N ALA A 88 -14.19 20.96 19.58
CA ALA A 88 -15.00 22.13 19.90
C ALA A 88 -15.62 22.73 18.63
N ALA A 89 -16.81 23.33 18.78
CA ALA A 89 -17.58 23.95 17.69
C ALA A 89 -17.01 25.31 17.25
N SER A 90 -15.76 25.34 16.79
CA SER A 90 -15.06 26.54 16.30
C SER A 90 -14.11 26.19 15.16
N ASP A 91 -13.73 27.18 14.35
CA ASP A 91 -12.76 27.03 13.27
C ASP A 91 -11.53 27.90 13.56
N PRO A 92 -10.31 27.46 13.27
CA PRO A 92 -9.93 26.13 12.79
C PRO A 92 -9.78 25.09 13.93
N GLN A 93 -9.78 23.80 13.59
CA GLN A 93 -9.40 22.70 14.50
C GLN A 93 -8.54 21.67 13.76
N TRP A 94 -7.82 20.85 14.52
CA TRP A 94 -7.00 19.80 13.94
C TRP A 94 -6.94 18.55 14.82
N ILE A 95 -6.66 17.43 14.16
CA ILE A 95 -6.25 16.16 14.77
C ILE A 95 -5.00 15.65 14.06
N GLN A 96 -4.05 15.14 14.83
CA GLN A 96 -2.71 14.76 14.38
C GLN A 96 -2.35 13.37 14.92
N VAL A 97 -1.86 12.51 14.03
CA VAL A 97 -1.33 11.18 14.37
C VAL A 97 0.20 11.21 14.30
N ASP A 98 0.89 10.69 15.31
CA ASP A 98 2.32 10.36 15.28
C ASP A 98 2.51 8.89 14.88
N LEU A 99 3.01 8.62 13.68
CA LEU A 99 3.24 7.27 13.17
C LEU A 99 4.38 6.54 13.91
N GLY A 100 5.18 7.27 14.70
CA GLY A 100 6.34 6.79 15.46
C GLY A 100 7.66 6.88 14.70
N ALA A 101 7.62 6.83 13.36
CA ALA A 101 8.76 7.00 12.47
C ALA A 101 8.29 7.60 11.14
N THR A 102 9.22 8.14 10.34
CA THR A 102 8.90 8.62 8.99
C THR A 102 8.50 7.45 8.09
N ALA A 103 7.34 7.57 7.46
CA ALA A 103 6.79 6.58 6.53
C ALA A 103 6.43 7.24 5.19
N ALA A 104 6.40 6.43 4.13
CA ALA A 104 5.98 6.84 2.80
C ALA A 104 4.47 6.65 2.74
N ILE A 105 3.74 7.75 2.72
CA ILE A 105 2.28 7.76 2.76
C ILE A 105 1.77 7.75 1.33
N SER A 106 0.78 6.90 1.05
CA SER A 106 0.17 6.75 -0.26
C SER A 106 -1.32 7.07 -0.28
N GLN A 107 -1.98 7.00 0.88
CA GLN A 107 -3.43 7.18 0.97
C GLN A 107 -3.84 7.62 2.36
N ILE A 108 -4.89 8.45 2.41
CA ILE A 108 -5.59 8.84 3.63
C ILE A 108 -7.06 8.47 3.45
N VAL A 109 -7.67 7.89 4.48
CA VAL A 109 -9.12 7.72 4.55
C VAL A 109 -9.64 8.48 5.76
N LEU A 110 -10.56 9.42 5.50
CA LEU A 110 -11.27 10.17 6.52
C LEU A 110 -12.70 9.65 6.57
N ARG A 111 -13.11 9.10 7.70
CA ARG A 111 -14.49 8.65 7.92
C ARG A 111 -15.16 9.65 8.84
N TRP A 112 -15.79 10.64 8.23
CA TRP A 112 -16.50 11.68 8.93
C TRP A 112 -17.80 11.16 9.55
N GLU A 113 -18.18 11.80 10.65
CA GLU A 113 -19.56 11.82 11.12
C GLU A 113 -20.40 12.77 10.24
N THR A 114 -21.70 12.94 10.53
CA THR A 114 -22.53 14.01 9.95
C THR A 114 -21.91 15.41 10.15
N ALA A 115 -21.14 15.61 11.21
CA ALA A 115 -20.37 16.83 11.46
C ALA A 115 -18.96 16.75 10.83
N TYR A 116 -18.83 17.26 9.60
CA TYR A 116 -17.60 17.18 8.79
C TYR A 116 -17.04 18.55 8.39
N ALA A 117 -15.86 18.55 7.77
CA ALA A 117 -15.24 19.75 7.20
C ALA A 117 -15.58 19.90 5.71
N THR A 118 -16.10 21.07 5.30
CA THR A 118 -16.17 21.42 3.87
C THR A 118 -14.82 21.94 3.39
N ALA A 119 -14.12 22.74 4.20
CA ALA A 119 -12.77 23.17 3.90
C ALA A 119 -11.76 22.61 4.91
N TYR A 120 -10.76 21.90 4.41
CA TYR A 120 -9.69 21.33 5.23
C TYR A 120 -8.43 21.07 4.41
N ARG A 121 -7.34 20.81 5.14
CA ARG A 121 -6.05 20.32 4.61
C ARG A 121 -5.67 19.01 5.27
N VAL A 122 -4.98 18.17 4.53
CA VAL A 122 -4.12 17.14 5.13
C VAL A 122 -2.69 17.63 5.02
N GLU A 123 -1.97 17.59 6.13
CA GLU A 123 -0.63 18.12 6.26
C GLU A 123 0.32 17.06 6.80
N PHE A 124 1.53 17.06 6.25
CA PHE A 124 2.62 16.15 6.60
C PHE A 124 3.74 16.90 7.31
N SER A 125 4.35 16.24 8.28
CA SER A 125 5.54 16.73 8.96
C SER A 125 6.46 15.58 9.36
N THR A 126 7.77 15.80 9.31
CA THR A 126 8.79 14.88 9.84
C THR A 126 9.21 15.23 11.27
N ASN A 127 8.94 16.45 11.73
CA ASN A 127 9.42 17.00 13.01
C ASN A 127 8.29 17.45 13.96
N GLY A 128 7.04 17.49 13.49
CA GLY A 128 5.86 17.89 14.26
C GLY A 128 5.65 19.41 14.36
N THR A 129 6.55 20.23 13.81
CA THR A 129 6.51 21.70 13.92
C THR A 129 6.41 22.39 12.56
N SER A 130 7.08 21.88 11.54
CA SER A 130 7.03 22.37 10.17
C SER A 130 6.11 21.48 9.34
N TRP A 131 5.14 22.08 8.65
CA TRP A 131 4.07 21.35 7.97
C TRP A 131 4.05 21.67 6.48
N THR A 132 3.82 20.64 5.67
CA THR A 132 3.59 20.76 4.23
C THR A 132 2.21 20.22 3.90
N THR A 133 1.43 20.97 3.13
CA THR A 133 0.11 20.52 2.68
C THR A 133 0.25 19.40 1.64
N ALA A 134 -0.27 18.22 1.95
CA ALA A 134 -0.34 17.07 1.05
C ALA A 134 -1.66 17.03 0.25
N TYR A 135 -2.73 17.58 0.83
CA TYR A 135 -4.04 17.70 0.20
C TYR A 135 -4.79 18.92 0.76
N SER A 136 -5.64 19.54 -0.05
CA SER A 136 -6.56 20.57 0.40
C SER A 136 -7.84 20.58 -0.42
N THR A 137 -8.95 20.91 0.23
CA THR A 137 -10.25 21.14 -0.43
C THR A 137 -11.01 22.25 0.27
N THR A 138 -11.95 22.87 -0.43
CA THR A 138 -12.96 23.79 0.12
C THR A 138 -14.39 23.28 -0.06
N THR A 139 -14.55 22.11 -0.70
CA THR A 139 -15.84 21.50 -1.03
C THR A 139 -15.84 20.01 -0.66
N GLY A 140 -15.28 19.67 0.50
CA GLY A 140 -15.28 18.33 1.07
C GLY A 140 -16.72 17.79 1.14
N PRO A 141 -17.00 16.58 0.63
CA PRO A 141 -18.34 16.00 0.63
C PRO A 141 -18.77 15.38 1.97
N GLY A 142 -17.84 15.17 2.92
CA GLY A 142 -18.11 14.43 4.14
C GLY A 142 -18.24 12.91 3.89
N GLY A 143 -18.83 12.18 4.84
CA GLY A 143 -18.94 10.73 4.75
C GLY A 143 -17.57 10.04 4.79
N THR A 144 -17.36 9.01 3.94
CA THR A 144 -16.04 8.37 3.81
C THR A 144 -15.30 8.94 2.60
N GLU A 145 -14.24 9.70 2.86
CA GLU A 145 -13.37 10.29 1.84
C GLU A 145 -12.08 9.48 1.75
N THR A 146 -11.73 9.02 0.54
CA THR A 146 -10.44 8.39 0.25
C THR A 146 -9.61 9.34 -0.59
N LEU A 147 -8.47 9.76 -0.05
CA LEU A 147 -7.57 10.73 -0.64
C LEU A 147 -6.29 10.04 -1.08
N THR A 148 -6.00 10.10 -2.37
CA THR A 148 -4.69 9.71 -2.90
C THR A 148 -3.71 10.84 -2.64
N VAL A 149 -2.65 10.55 -1.89
CA VAL A 149 -1.61 11.51 -1.51
C VAL A 149 -0.24 10.85 -1.68
N SER A 150 0.83 11.62 -1.78
CA SER A 150 2.18 11.08 -1.73
C SER A 150 3.09 11.98 -0.91
N GLY A 151 4.01 11.37 -0.17
CA GLY A 151 5.02 12.08 0.61
C GLY A 151 5.49 11.29 1.81
N ASN A 152 6.57 11.77 2.43
CA ASN A 152 7.14 11.17 3.63
C ASN A 152 6.75 11.99 4.86
N ALA A 153 6.20 11.34 5.88
CA ALA A 153 5.87 12.01 7.14
C ALA A 153 6.01 11.07 8.33
N ARG A 154 6.33 11.65 9.50
CA ARG A 154 6.13 10.99 10.79
C ARG A 154 4.81 11.42 11.41
N TYR A 155 4.44 12.69 11.24
CA TYR A 155 3.21 13.26 11.73
C TYR A 155 2.29 13.59 10.57
N VAL A 156 1.02 13.22 10.72
CA VAL A 156 -0.03 13.48 9.73
C VAL A 156 -1.18 14.18 10.42
N ARG A 157 -1.59 15.32 9.88
CA ARG A 157 -2.62 16.18 10.49
C ARG A 157 -3.76 16.44 9.52
N MET A 158 -4.99 16.27 9.97
CA MET A 158 -6.16 16.88 9.35
C MET A 158 -6.35 18.25 10.00
N TYR A 159 -6.38 19.31 9.19
CA TYR A 159 -6.54 20.70 9.62
C TYR A 159 -7.80 21.29 8.98
N GLY A 160 -8.90 21.33 9.74
CA GLY A 160 -10.20 21.85 9.33
C GLY A 160 -10.24 23.37 9.44
N THR A 161 -10.73 24.03 8.38
CA THR A 161 -10.86 25.49 8.31
C THR A 161 -12.28 25.99 8.09
N ALA A 162 -13.21 25.14 7.64
CA ALA A 162 -14.63 25.47 7.60
C ALA A 162 -15.49 24.23 7.87
N ARG A 163 -16.39 24.31 8.85
CA ARG A 163 -17.35 23.24 9.19
C ARG A 163 -18.54 23.23 8.24
N ALA A 164 -19.07 22.04 7.97
CA ALA A 164 -20.31 21.86 7.21
C ALA A 164 -21.57 22.14 8.05
N THR A 165 -21.45 22.04 9.36
CA THR A 165 -22.56 22.16 10.32
C THR A 165 -22.19 23.11 11.45
N GLN A 166 -23.14 23.41 12.34
CA GLN A 166 -22.88 24.20 13.55
C GLN A 166 -22.03 23.46 14.60
N TRP A 167 -21.93 22.13 14.50
CA TRP A 167 -21.15 21.27 15.40
C TRP A 167 -19.67 21.30 15.06
N GLY A 168 -18.80 20.78 15.94
CA GLY A 168 -17.37 20.62 15.67
C GLY A 168 -17.07 19.64 14.53
N TYR A 169 -15.83 19.54 14.10
CA TYR A 169 -15.40 18.45 13.21
C TYR A 169 -15.38 17.12 13.97
N SER A 170 -15.90 16.07 13.36
CA SER A 170 -15.94 14.74 13.97
C SER A 170 -15.56 13.63 12.98
N LEU A 171 -14.65 12.76 13.40
CA LEU A 171 -14.13 11.63 12.64
C LEU A 171 -14.34 10.35 13.44
N TRP A 172 -15.06 9.40 12.85
CA TRP A 172 -15.07 8.00 13.28
C TRP A 172 -13.69 7.39 13.12
N GLU A 173 -13.02 7.65 11.99
CA GLU A 173 -11.68 7.11 11.73
C GLU A 173 -10.84 8.08 10.89
N PHE A 174 -9.55 8.18 11.23
CA PHE A 174 -8.49 8.87 10.52
C PHE A 174 -7.39 7.86 10.18
N GLN A 175 -7.52 7.29 8.99
CA GLN A 175 -6.69 6.17 8.56
C GLN A 175 -5.58 6.67 7.64
N VAL A 176 -4.33 6.45 8.02
CA VAL A 176 -3.15 6.77 7.22
C VAL A 176 -2.58 5.48 6.68
N PHE A 177 -2.49 5.38 5.35
CA PHE A 177 -1.96 4.20 4.67
C PHE A 177 -0.66 4.50 3.93
N GLY A 178 0.25 3.54 3.95
CA GLY A 178 1.53 3.68 3.29
C GLY A 178 2.45 2.47 3.48
N GLY A 179 3.73 2.68 3.22
CA GLY A 179 4.81 1.77 3.57
C GLY A 179 5.81 2.45 4.49
N THR A 180 6.48 1.70 5.36
CA THR A 180 7.61 2.26 6.12
C THR A 180 8.66 2.75 5.14
N SER A 181 9.09 4.01 5.25
CA SER A 181 10.29 4.51 4.56
C SER A 181 11.52 3.93 5.25
N GLY A 182 11.64 2.61 5.29
CA GLY A 182 12.93 1.98 5.47
C GLY A 182 13.72 2.26 4.19
N GLY A 183 14.94 2.78 4.30
CA GLY A 183 15.83 2.87 3.16
C GLY A 183 15.99 1.48 2.54
N SER A 184 15.32 1.25 1.43
CA SER A 184 15.47 0.03 0.64
C SER A 184 15.15 0.34 -0.81
N ASP A 185 16.21 0.56 -1.59
CA ASP A 185 16.21 -0.12 -2.88
C ASP A 185 15.89 -1.59 -2.62
N PRO A 186 14.93 -2.20 -3.33
CA PRO A 186 14.54 -3.58 -3.06
C PRO A 186 15.75 -4.50 -3.25
N ILE A 187 16.20 -5.16 -2.18
CA ILE A 187 17.07 -6.32 -2.32
C ILE A 187 16.18 -7.48 -2.79
N PRO A 188 16.53 -8.21 -3.87
CA PRO A 188 15.80 -9.39 -4.29
C PRO A 188 15.71 -10.40 -3.13
N GLY A 189 14.49 -10.58 -2.60
CA GLY A 189 14.20 -11.34 -1.36
C GLY A 189 13.58 -10.51 -0.21
N GLY A 190 13.43 -9.19 -0.41
CA GLY A 190 13.03 -8.19 0.59
C GLY A 190 11.61 -8.29 1.16
N GLY A 191 11.45 -9.12 2.19
CA GLY A 191 10.46 -8.90 3.24
C GLY A 191 11.05 -8.11 4.40
N ASP A 192 10.19 -7.50 5.22
CA ASP A 192 10.56 -7.02 6.55
C ASP A 192 11.21 -8.16 7.35
N LEU A 193 12.43 -7.94 7.86
CA LEU A 193 13.14 -8.92 8.67
C LEU A 193 12.63 -8.95 10.13
N GLY A 194 11.72 -8.05 10.46
CA GLY A 194 11.07 -7.91 11.76
C GLY A 194 11.48 -6.62 12.48
N PRO A 195 10.69 -6.18 13.46
CA PRO A 195 10.80 -4.85 14.08
C PRO A 195 12.11 -4.60 14.84
N ASN A 196 12.86 -5.65 15.18
CA ASN A 196 14.13 -5.56 15.90
C ASN A 196 15.33 -6.01 15.05
N VAL A 197 15.17 -6.09 13.72
CA VAL A 197 16.27 -6.32 12.79
C VAL A 197 16.69 -5.00 12.17
N VAL A 198 17.91 -4.57 12.45
CA VAL A 198 18.46 -3.29 11.98
C VAL A 198 19.55 -3.58 10.98
N VAL A 199 19.40 -3.09 9.74
CA VAL A 199 20.41 -3.21 8.69
C VAL A 199 21.14 -1.87 8.55
N PHE A 200 22.45 -1.88 8.78
CA PHE A 200 23.34 -0.76 8.57
C PHE A 200 24.04 -0.88 7.20
N ASP A 201 24.03 0.22 6.47
CA ASP A 201 24.89 0.51 5.33
C ASP A 201 26.01 1.49 5.76
N PRO A 202 27.21 1.50 5.13
CA PRO A 202 28.25 2.49 5.45
C PRO A 202 27.79 3.96 5.38
N SER A 203 26.77 4.26 4.56
CA SER A 203 26.16 5.58 4.44
C SER A 203 25.10 5.89 5.51
N THR A 204 24.77 4.95 6.39
CA THR A 204 23.74 5.12 7.41
C THR A 204 24.17 6.22 8.39
N PRO A 205 23.36 7.28 8.58
CA PRO A 205 23.71 8.32 9.55
C PRO A 205 23.59 7.78 10.98
N ASN A 206 24.48 8.24 11.86
CA ASN A 206 24.41 8.01 13.30
C ASN A 206 24.33 6.53 13.75
N ILE A 207 25.11 5.65 13.11
CA ILE A 207 25.18 4.22 13.48
C ILE A 207 25.52 4.05 14.97
N GLN A 208 26.50 4.81 15.48
CA GLN A 208 26.92 4.73 16.89
C GLN A 208 25.75 5.00 17.84
N GLY A 209 25.01 6.10 17.65
CA GLY A 209 23.89 6.43 18.54
C GLY A 209 22.78 5.38 18.52
N ARG A 210 22.56 4.70 17.38
CA ARG A 210 21.61 3.59 17.30
C ARG A 210 22.09 2.35 18.05
N LEU A 211 23.38 2.03 17.96
CA LEU A 211 23.99 0.94 18.73
C LEU A 211 23.89 1.22 20.24
N ASP A 212 24.17 2.45 20.66
CA ASP A 212 24.09 2.87 22.07
C ASP A 212 22.66 2.84 22.61
N GLU A 213 21.67 3.17 21.79
CA GLU A 213 20.25 3.05 22.13
C GLU A 213 19.86 1.60 22.40
N ILE A 214 20.25 0.69 21.50
CA ILE A 214 19.92 -0.73 21.63
C ILE A 214 20.65 -1.34 22.82
N PHE A 215 21.93 -0.98 23.03
CA PHE A 215 22.69 -1.41 24.19
C PHE A 215 22.01 -0.99 25.50
N ARG A 216 21.62 0.29 25.66
CA ARG A 216 20.95 0.78 26.88
C ARG A 216 19.65 0.05 27.19
N GLN A 217 18.93 -0.42 26.18
CA GLN A 217 17.73 -1.23 26.37
C GLN A 217 18.08 -2.66 26.79
N GLN A 218 19.12 -3.23 26.20
CA GLN A 218 19.48 -4.63 26.36
C GLN A 218 20.42 -4.91 27.52
N GLU A 219 21.11 -3.91 28.06
CA GLU A 219 22.07 -4.05 29.16
C GLU A 219 21.44 -4.67 30.40
N SER A 220 20.18 -4.34 30.72
CA SER A 220 19.45 -4.87 31.88
C SER A 220 18.37 -5.90 31.51
N ALA A 221 18.29 -6.35 30.26
CA ALA A 221 17.18 -7.13 29.74
C ALA A 221 17.34 -8.66 29.92
N GLN A 222 18.05 -9.13 30.94
CA GLN A 222 18.44 -10.54 31.12
C GLN A 222 17.30 -11.57 31.17
N PHE A 223 16.07 -11.12 31.44
CA PHE A 223 14.84 -11.94 31.42
C PHE A 223 13.80 -11.41 30.42
N GLY A 224 14.18 -10.45 29.58
CA GLY A 224 13.33 -9.85 28.56
C GLY A 224 13.16 -10.74 27.33
N SER A 225 12.13 -10.46 26.54
CA SER A 225 11.87 -11.16 25.27
C SER A 225 12.39 -10.40 24.04
N GLY A 226 12.87 -9.16 24.21
CA GLY A 226 13.33 -8.31 23.12
C GLY A 226 14.65 -8.82 22.54
N ARG A 227 14.60 -9.48 21.38
CA ARG A 227 15.79 -9.93 20.64
C ARG A 227 16.11 -8.93 19.53
N TYR A 228 17.37 -8.52 19.42
CA TYR A 228 17.84 -7.60 18.39
C TYR A 228 18.87 -8.27 17.48
N GLN A 229 18.72 -8.07 16.17
CA GLN A 229 19.70 -8.47 15.17
C GLN A 229 20.21 -7.22 14.44
N LEU A 230 21.52 -7.02 14.49
CA LEU A 230 22.21 -5.93 13.81
C LEU A 230 22.96 -6.53 12.62
N LEU A 231 22.67 -6.03 11.42
CA LEU A 231 23.22 -6.54 10.17
C LEU A 231 24.02 -5.44 9.50
N PHE A 232 25.30 -5.68 9.24
CA PHE A 232 26.17 -4.70 8.56
C PHE A 232 26.38 -5.13 7.13
N LYS A 233 25.96 -4.30 6.17
CA LYS A 233 26.32 -4.50 4.75
C LYS A 233 27.83 -4.37 4.57
N PRO A 234 28.41 -5.00 3.53
CA PRO A 234 29.82 -4.82 3.20
C PRO A 234 30.22 -3.35 3.07
N GLY A 235 31.37 -2.99 3.62
CA GLY A 235 31.96 -1.66 3.48
C GLY A 235 32.76 -1.22 4.69
N THR A 236 33.20 0.05 4.68
CA THR A 236 34.04 0.62 5.73
C THR A 236 33.19 1.38 6.74
N TYR A 237 33.27 0.97 8.00
CA TYR A 237 32.63 1.64 9.13
C TYR A 237 33.72 2.26 10.00
N ASN A 238 33.76 3.58 10.07
CA ASN A 238 34.78 4.29 10.83
C ASN A 238 34.23 4.71 12.20
N ASN A 239 35.06 4.56 13.24
CA ASN A 239 34.76 5.03 14.60
C ASN A 239 33.46 4.45 15.19
N ILE A 240 33.15 3.19 14.87
CA ILE A 240 31.99 2.48 15.42
C ILE A 240 32.46 1.52 16.52
N ASN A 241 31.81 1.61 17.68
CA ASN A 241 31.94 0.69 18.80
C ASN A 241 30.57 0.10 19.13
N ALA A 242 30.37 -1.18 18.85
CA ALA A 242 29.11 -1.86 19.12
C ALA A 242 29.17 -2.57 20.48
N GLN A 243 28.51 -1.99 21.48
CA GLN A 243 28.32 -2.64 22.78
C GLN A 243 27.15 -3.62 22.70
N LEU A 244 27.35 -4.83 23.22
CA LEU A 244 26.36 -5.90 23.20
C LEU A 244 25.72 -6.06 24.58
N GLY A 245 24.40 -5.91 24.64
CA GLY A 245 23.59 -6.26 25.80
C GLY A 245 23.04 -7.67 25.70
N PHE A 246 22.11 -8.03 26.58
CA PHE A 246 21.39 -9.31 26.48
C PHE A 246 20.67 -9.43 25.13
N TYR A 247 20.48 -10.66 24.65
CA TYR A 247 19.67 -10.97 23.45
C TYR A 247 19.98 -10.16 22.17
N THR A 248 21.23 -9.69 22.02
CA THR A 248 21.67 -8.90 20.86
C THR A 248 22.68 -9.70 20.05
N SER A 249 22.46 -9.77 18.74
CA SER A 249 23.36 -10.41 17.77
C SER A 249 23.83 -9.41 16.73
N ILE A 250 25.10 -9.52 16.30
CA ILE A 250 25.68 -8.75 15.20
C ILE A 250 26.17 -9.72 14.13
N SER A 251 25.84 -9.43 12.87
CA SER A 251 26.34 -10.18 11.73
C SER A 251 26.76 -9.25 10.59
N GLY A 252 27.86 -9.57 9.93
CA GLY A 252 28.17 -9.00 8.61
C GLY A 252 27.40 -9.72 7.52
N LEU A 253 26.81 -8.98 6.59
CA LEU A 253 26.21 -9.54 5.39
C LEU A 253 27.30 -9.81 4.36
N GLY A 254 27.29 -10.99 3.73
CA GLY A 254 28.23 -11.34 2.68
C GLY A 254 27.96 -10.59 1.38
N LEU A 255 28.99 -10.48 0.52
CA LEU A 255 28.80 -10.15 -0.89
C LEU A 255 28.13 -11.35 -1.58
N SER A 256 26.97 -11.15 -2.18
CA SER A 256 26.37 -12.11 -3.12
C SER A 256 27.13 -12.12 -4.43
#